data_AF-A0A535ZUK6-F1
#
_entry.id   AF-A0A535ZUK6-F1
#
_cell.length_a   1.000
_cell.length_b   1.000
_cell.length_c   1.000
_cell.angle_alpha   90.00
_cell.angle_beta   90.00
_cell.angle_gamma   90.00
#
_symmetry.space_group_name_H-M   'P 1'
#
loop_
_entity.id
_entity.type
_entity.pdbx_description
1 polymer ?
#
loop_
_entity_poly.entity_id
_entity_poly.type
_entity_poly.pdbx_seq_one_letter_code
_entity_poly.pdbx_strand_id
1 'polypeptide(L)'
;PCIIHVRDSHDDVIELLRAYGEGLRGVFHCFSGDVAQAEECLTFEGFMISFAGPLTRQGNALPEVARLVPLDRVLVETDSPYLVPQPLRAKRNEPLFVKHVAEKLAEIRGMALEEIAHVTTANAVRLFGLGEQIV
;
A
#
# COMPACT_ATOMS: atom_id res chain seq x y z
N PRO A 1 -9.95 2.35 11.26
CA PRO A 1 -9.42 1.16 10.56
C PRO A 1 -8.15 0.68 11.28
N CYS A 2 -7.82 -0.61 11.20
CA CYS A 2 -6.54 -1.13 11.67
C CYS A 2 -5.43 -0.77 10.66
N ILE A 3 -4.25 -0.37 11.16
CA ILE A 3 -3.05 -0.19 10.34
C ILE A 3 -2.11 -1.31 10.76
N ILE A 4 -1.99 -2.33 9.92
CA ILE A 4 -1.26 -3.55 10.24
C ILE A 4 0.14 -3.44 9.65
N HIS A 5 1.14 -3.50 10.54
CA HIS A 5 2.53 -3.65 10.15
C HIS A 5 2.90 -5.14 10.22
N VAL A 6 3.55 -5.64 9.18
CA VAL A 6 4.01 -7.02 9.09
C VAL A 6 5.42 -7.06 8.52
N ARG A 7 6.29 -7.85 9.14
CA ARG A 7 7.64 -8.16 8.64
C ARG A 7 7.96 -9.59 8.99
N ASP A 8 8.22 -10.41 7.97
CA ASP A 8 8.57 -11.83 8.09
C ASP A 8 7.52 -12.66 8.89
N SER A 9 6.27 -12.20 8.95
CA SER A 9 5.19 -12.82 9.75
C SER A 9 3.80 -12.71 9.11
N HIS A 10 3.71 -12.60 7.79
CA HIS A 10 2.42 -12.46 7.08
C HIS A 10 1.50 -13.65 7.35
N ASP A 11 2.02 -14.87 7.31
CA ASP A 11 1.21 -16.08 7.49
C ASP A 11 0.58 -16.11 8.90
N ASP A 12 1.35 -15.80 9.95
CA ASP A 12 0.84 -15.70 11.33
C ASP A 12 -0.26 -14.63 11.47
N VAL A 13 -0.05 -13.46 10.85
CA VAL A 13 -1.03 -12.37 10.88
C VAL A 13 -2.30 -12.73 10.10
N ILE A 14 -2.16 -13.41 8.97
CA ILE A 14 -3.29 -13.94 8.19
C ILE A 14 -4.10 -14.92 9.03
N GLU A 15 -3.47 -15.86 9.73
CA GLU A 15 -4.18 -16.79 10.63
C GLU A 15 -4.92 -16.05 11.75
N LEU A 16 -4.30 -15.03 12.36
CA LEU A 16 -4.96 -14.20 13.38
C LEU A 16 -6.17 -13.44 12.81
N LEU A 17 -6.07 -12.92 11.59
CA LEU A 17 -7.19 -12.25 10.93
C LEU A 17 -8.30 -13.24 10.53
N ARG A 18 -7.98 -14.48 10.15
CA ARG A 18 -9.01 -15.51 9.94
C ARG A 18 -9.76 -15.85 11.23
N ALA A 19 -9.05 -15.92 12.35
CA ALA A 19 -9.64 -16.29 13.64
C ALA A 19 -10.42 -15.14 14.30
N TYR A 20 -9.94 -13.89 14.16
CA TYR A 20 -10.43 -12.76 14.96
C TYR A 20 -10.72 -11.49 14.15
N GLY A 21 -10.56 -11.52 12.82
CA GLY A 21 -10.65 -10.35 11.96
C GLY A 21 -12.05 -10.01 11.44
N GLU A 22 -13.09 -10.74 11.86
CA GLU A 22 -14.47 -10.49 11.41
C GLU A 22 -14.90 -9.05 11.74
N GLY A 23 -15.43 -8.36 10.72
CA GLY A 23 -15.85 -6.96 10.83
C GLY A 23 -14.71 -5.93 10.92
N LEU A 24 -13.45 -6.37 10.96
CA LEU A 24 -12.32 -5.44 10.89
C LEU A 24 -12.15 -4.90 9.48
N ARG A 25 -11.71 -3.64 9.43
CA ARG A 25 -11.28 -2.97 8.20
C ARG A 25 -9.93 -2.33 8.44
N GLY A 26 -9.07 -2.30 7.43
CA GLY A 26 -7.71 -1.85 7.65
C GLY A 26 -6.87 -1.74 6.40
N VAL A 27 -5.57 -1.59 6.63
CA VAL A 27 -4.55 -1.59 5.59
C VAL A 27 -3.35 -2.37 6.09
N PHE A 28 -2.79 -3.22 5.22
CA PHE A 28 -1.43 -3.73 5.39
C PHE A 28 -0.46 -2.65 4.92
N HIS A 29 0.02 -1.89 5.90
CA HIS A 29 0.92 -0.76 5.68
C HIS A 29 2.31 -1.26 5.29
N CYS A 30 2.98 -0.51 4.41
CA CYS A 30 4.33 -0.80 3.91
C CYS A 30 4.49 -2.29 3.55
N PHE A 31 3.58 -2.79 2.70
CA PHE A 31 3.49 -4.21 2.38
C PHE A 31 4.83 -4.74 1.88
N SER A 32 5.24 -5.89 2.42
CA SER A 32 6.55 -6.50 2.17
C SER A 32 6.48 -7.99 1.84
N GLY A 33 5.26 -8.55 1.77
CA GLY A 33 5.03 -9.94 1.38
C GLY A 33 5.11 -10.18 -0.12
N ASP A 34 4.88 -11.42 -0.51
CA ASP A 34 4.81 -11.84 -1.91
C ASP A 34 3.38 -11.79 -2.48
N VAL A 35 3.21 -12.29 -3.70
CA VAL A 35 1.93 -12.33 -4.41
C VAL A 35 0.92 -13.21 -3.68
N ALA A 36 1.32 -14.39 -3.21
CA ALA A 36 0.42 -15.33 -2.54
C ALA A 36 -0.08 -14.74 -1.21
N GLN A 37 0.82 -14.11 -0.44
CA GLN A 37 0.45 -13.41 0.79
C GLN A 37 -0.47 -12.22 0.51
N ALA A 38 -0.26 -11.49 -0.58
CA ALA A 38 -1.15 -10.41 -0.98
C ALA A 38 -2.55 -10.92 -1.37
N GLU A 39 -2.65 -12.03 -2.09
CA GLU A 39 -3.94 -12.66 -2.43
C GLU A 39 -4.71 -13.06 -1.16
N GLU A 40 -4.04 -13.71 -0.22
CA GLU A 40 -4.61 -14.08 1.08
C GLU A 40 -5.07 -12.85 1.87
N CYS A 41 -4.24 -11.81 1.97
CA CYS A 41 -4.61 -10.53 2.59
C CYS A 41 -5.82 -9.87 1.92
N LEU A 42 -5.99 -10.05 0.61
CA LEU A 42 -7.13 -9.50 -0.13
C LEU A 42 -8.41 -10.32 0.03
N THR A 43 -8.37 -11.53 0.59
CA THR A 43 -9.62 -12.27 0.93
C THR A 43 -10.43 -11.56 2.01
N PHE A 44 -9.79 -10.77 2.87
CA PHE A 44 -10.45 -9.96 3.89
C PHE A 44 -11.02 -8.67 3.26
N GLU A 45 -12.30 -8.64 2.90
CA GLU A 45 -12.95 -7.55 2.12
C GLU A 45 -12.67 -6.13 2.66
N GLY A 46 -12.56 -5.97 3.98
CA GLY A 46 -12.34 -4.68 4.64
C GLY A 46 -10.90 -4.15 4.57
N PHE A 47 -9.96 -4.87 3.96
CA PHE A 47 -8.54 -4.53 3.97
C PHE A 47 -8.01 -3.95 2.67
N MET A 48 -6.98 -3.12 2.74
CA MET A 48 -6.26 -2.57 1.60
C MET A 48 -4.77 -2.91 1.70
N ILE A 49 -4.02 -2.76 0.61
CA ILE A 49 -2.56 -2.90 0.59
C ILE A 49 -1.94 -1.55 0.26
N SER A 50 -0.97 -1.13 1.06
CA SER A 50 -0.25 0.12 0.86
C SER A 50 1.21 -0.12 0.51
N PHE A 51 1.68 0.60 -0.51
CA PHE A 51 3.08 0.53 -0.95
C PHE A 51 3.84 1.76 -0.49
N ALA A 52 5.06 1.53 0.02
CA ALA A 52 6.01 2.58 0.39
C ALA A 52 7.20 2.62 -0.58
N GLY A 53 8.25 3.34 -0.20
CA GLY A 53 9.47 3.47 -1.01
C GLY A 53 10.11 2.18 -1.53
N PRO A 54 10.02 0.99 -0.88
CA PRO A 54 10.54 -0.26 -1.44
C PRO A 54 9.98 -0.64 -2.81
N LEU A 55 8.77 -0.19 -3.17
CA LEU A 55 8.17 -0.42 -4.51
C LEU A 55 9.05 0.12 -5.64
N THR A 56 9.81 1.18 -5.36
CA THR A 56 10.73 1.82 -6.33
C THR A 56 12.05 1.08 -6.48
N ARG A 57 12.32 0.06 -5.66
CA ARG A 57 13.58 -0.71 -5.66
C ARG A 57 13.43 -1.95 -6.52
N GLN A 58 14.56 -2.44 -7.05
CA GLN A 58 14.62 -3.71 -7.79
C GLN A 58 14.80 -4.90 -6.85
N GLY A 59 14.57 -6.13 -7.37
CA GLY A 59 14.89 -7.37 -6.66
C GLY A 59 13.90 -7.78 -5.57
N ASN A 60 12.66 -7.29 -5.61
CA ASN A 60 11.58 -7.68 -4.71
C ASN A 60 10.31 -7.99 -5.51
N ALA A 61 9.33 -8.64 -4.88
CA ALA A 61 8.07 -9.06 -5.51
C ALA A 61 7.00 -7.95 -5.59
N LEU A 62 7.28 -6.75 -5.07
CA LEU A 62 6.27 -5.68 -4.96
C LEU A 62 5.75 -5.20 -6.33
N PRO A 63 6.54 -5.17 -7.43
CA PRO A 63 5.99 -4.87 -8.74
C PRO A 63 4.90 -5.85 -9.17
N GLU A 64 5.06 -7.14 -8.89
CA GLU A 64 4.07 -8.19 -9.20
C GLU A 64 2.83 -8.00 -8.33
N VAL A 65 3.02 -7.77 -7.02
CA VAL A 65 1.91 -7.49 -6.08
C VAL A 65 1.15 -6.25 -6.52
N ALA A 66 1.83 -5.16 -6.89
CA ALA A 66 1.19 -3.93 -7.35
C ALA A 66 0.35 -4.11 -8.63
N ARG A 67 0.72 -5.05 -9.53
CA ARG A 67 -0.11 -5.40 -10.69
C ARG A 67 -1.35 -6.22 -10.31
N LEU A 68 -1.26 -7.03 -9.26
CA LEU A 68 -2.36 -7.87 -8.79
C LEU A 68 -3.40 -7.07 -8.01
N VAL A 69 -2.97 -6.20 -7.08
CA VAL A 69 -3.87 -5.51 -6.14
C VAL A 69 -4.96 -4.73 -6.90
N PRO A 70 -6.26 -4.91 -6.55
CA PRO A 70 -7.35 -4.13 -7.13
C PRO A 70 -7.16 -2.63 -6.91
N LEU A 71 -7.49 -1.82 -7.91
CA LEU A 71 -7.32 -0.36 -7.85
C LEU A 71 -8.12 0.28 -6.71
N ASP A 72 -9.27 -0.26 -6.35
CA ASP A 72 -10.07 0.23 -5.23
C ASP A 72 -9.54 -0.23 -3.86
N ARG A 73 -8.47 -1.01 -3.80
CA ARG A 73 -7.86 -1.53 -2.57
C ARG A 73 -6.36 -1.27 -2.46
N VAL A 74 -5.84 -0.36 -3.28
CA VAL A 74 -4.43 0.08 -3.23
C VAL A 74 -4.30 1.46 -2.59
N LEU A 75 -3.24 1.62 -1.80
CA LEU A 75 -2.79 2.88 -1.23
C LEU A 75 -1.29 3.07 -1.49
N VAL A 76 -0.83 4.31 -1.35
CA VAL A 76 0.60 4.66 -1.35
C VAL A 76 0.94 5.46 -0.10
N GLU A 77 2.17 5.31 0.37
CA GLU A 77 2.66 6.01 1.54
C GLU A 77 4.18 6.23 1.46
N THR A 78 4.73 6.90 2.47
CA THR A 78 6.18 7.10 2.57
C THR A 78 6.84 6.25 3.64
N ASP A 79 6.16 5.97 4.74
CA ASP A 79 6.76 5.48 5.99
C ASP A 79 7.90 6.40 6.49
N SER A 80 7.74 7.72 6.30
CA SER A 80 8.72 8.70 6.76
C SER A 80 8.92 8.62 8.27
N PRO A 81 10.17 8.66 8.78
CA PRO A 81 11.40 9.12 8.11
C PRO A 81 12.19 8.05 7.34
N TYR A 82 11.68 6.83 7.21
CA TYR A 82 12.37 5.68 6.65
C TYR A 82 12.11 5.50 5.16
N LEU A 83 12.82 4.57 4.53
CA LEU A 83 12.47 4.03 3.21
C LEU A 83 12.35 5.07 2.08
N VAL A 84 13.34 5.95 1.95
CA VAL A 84 13.42 6.91 0.83
C VAL A 84 13.20 6.18 -0.51
N PRO A 85 12.24 6.62 -1.35
CA PRO A 85 12.01 6.04 -2.67
C PRO A 85 13.14 6.41 -3.64
N GLN A 86 13.49 5.50 -4.56
CA GLN A 86 14.31 5.80 -5.71
C GLN A 86 13.53 6.70 -6.70
N PRO A 87 14.21 7.60 -7.44
CA PRO A 87 15.66 7.76 -7.56
C PRO A 87 16.31 8.63 -6.47
N LEU A 88 15.55 9.10 -5.48
CA LEU A 88 16.09 9.99 -4.46
C LEU A 88 17.25 9.33 -3.70
N ARG A 89 18.20 10.17 -3.28
CA ARG A 89 19.40 9.80 -2.49
C ARG A 89 19.43 10.55 -1.15
N ALA A 90 18.28 11.06 -0.71
CA ALA A 90 18.13 11.72 0.57
C ALA A 90 18.44 10.73 1.70
N LYS A 91 19.01 11.22 2.81
CA LYS A 91 19.23 10.39 4.01
C LYS A 91 17.95 10.15 4.81
N ARG A 92 17.01 11.10 4.76
CA ARG A 92 15.74 11.08 5.49
C ARG A 92 14.60 11.16 4.49
N ASN A 93 13.57 10.34 4.70
CA ASN A 93 12.34 10.40 3.91
C ASN A 93 11.37 11.45 4.47
N GLU A 94 10.52 11.98 3.62
CA GLU A 94 9.54 13.02 3.94
C GLU A 94 8.21 12.75 3.23
N PRO A 95 7.06 13.21 3.77
CA PRO A 95 5.75 13.00 3.17
C PRO A 95 5.65 13.43 1.70
N LEU A 96 6.38 14.49 1.31
CA LEU A 96 6.42 14.98 -0.07
C LEU A 96 6.88 13.91 -1.09
N PHE A 97 7.69 12.94 -0.64
CA PHE A 97 8.24 11.91 -1.52
C PHE A 97 7.22 10.81 -1.86
N VAL A 98 6.00 10.84 -1.31
CA VAL A 98 4.90 9.91 -1.70
C VAL A 98 4.63 9.97 -3.20
N LYS A 99 4.85 11.13 -3.83
CA LYS A 99 4.73 11.32 -5.28
C LYS A 99 5.54 10.28 -6.06
N HIS A 100 6.76 9.96 -5.62
CA HIS A 100 7.62 8.99 -6.33
C HIS A 100 7.13 7.54 -6.20
N VAL A 101 6.46 7.22 -5.09
CA VAL A 101 5.82 5.92 -4.93
C VAL A 101 4.60 5.81 -5.83
N ALA A 102 3.80 6.88 -5.92
CA ALA A 102 2.65 6.97 -6.84
C ALA A 102 3.09 6.92 -8.31
N GLU A 103 4.15 7.64 -8.69
CA GLU A 103 4.75 7.60 -10.04
C GLU A 103 5.19 6.17 -10.39
N LYS A 104 5.83 5.46 -9.45
CA LYS A 104 6.22 4.07 -9.69
C LYS A 104 5.03 3.14 -9.84
N LEU A 105 3.99 3.30 -9.02
CA LEU A 105 2.76 2.54 -9.14
C LEU A 105 2.08 2.80 -10.50
N ALA A 106 2.03 4.06 -10.94
CA ALA A 106 1.50 4.45 -12.24
C ALA A 106 2.27 3.78 -13.40
N GLU A 107 3.60 3.78 -13.35
CA GLU A 107 4.46 3.07 -14.31
C GLU A 107 4.13 1.57 -14.37
N ILE A 108 4.03 0.91 -13.21
CA ILE A 108 3.73 -0.52 -13.12
C ILE A 108 2.35 -0.86 -13.69
N ARG A 109 1.37 0.03 -13.49
CA ARG A 109 -0.03 -0.15 -13.94
C ARG A 109 -0.29 0.34 -15.36
N GLY A 110 0.64 1.06 -15.97
CA GLY A 110 0.44 1.71 -17.26
C GLY A 110 -0.67 2.78 -17.23
N MET A 111 -0.80 3.49 -16.11
CA MET A 111 -1.84 4.51 -15.86
C MET A 111 -1.23 5.90 -15.72
N ALA A 112 -2.06 6.95 -15.85
CA ALA A 112 -1.62 8.30 -15.53
C ALA A 112 -1.41 8.49 -14.02
N LEU A 113 -0.46 9.34 -13.63
CA LEU A 113 -0.21 9.64 -12.21
C LEU A 113 -1.46 10.25 -11.56
N GLU A 114 -2.18 11.09 -12.29
CA GLU A 114 -3.39 11.76 -11.85
C GLU A 114 -4.49 10.75 -11.50
N GLU A 115 -4.62 9.67 -12.28
CA GLU A 115 -5.59 8.60 -12.03
C GLU A 115 -5.22 7.80 -10.78
N ILE A 116 -3.93 7.45 -10.62
CA ILE A 116 -3.44 6.78 -9.41
C ILE A 116 -3.65 7.67 -8.18
N ALA A 117 -3.35 8.97 -8.28
CA ALA A 117 -3.54 9.93 -7.19
C ALA A 117 -5.02 10.04 -6.81
N HIS A 118 -5.92 10.15 -7.79
CA HIS A 118 -7.36 10.20 -7.55
C HIS A 118 -7.87 8.93 -6.85
N VAL A 119 -7.54 7.74 -7.39
CA VAL A 119 -8.01 6.46 -6.86
C VAL A 119 -7.46 6.20 -5.46
N THR A 120 -6.16 6.37 -5.23
CA THR A 120 -5.55 6.14 -3.91
C THR A 120 -6.05 7.15 -2.87
N THR A 121 -6.30 8.41 -3.27
CA THR A 121 -6.94 9.41 -2.40
C THR A 121 -8.37 9.00 -2.04
N ALA A 122 -9.17 8.58 -3.01
CA ALA A 122 -10.53 8.10 -2.78
C ALA A 122 -10.55 6.88 -1.84
N ASN A 123 -9.60 5.95 -2.00
CA ASN A 123 -9.43 4.80 -1.12
C ASN A 123 -9.08 5.23 0.32
N ALA A 124 -8.16 6.19 0.48
CA ALA A 124 -7.76 6.71 1.78
C ALA A 124 -8.95 7.39 2.49
N VAL A 125 -9.69 8.24 1.77
CA VAL A 125 -10.91 8.88 2.27
C VAL A 125 -11.92 7.85 2.74
N ARG A 126 -12.16 6.80 1.94
CA ARG A 126 -13.10 5.71 2.28
C ARG A 126 -12.65 4.91 3.49
N LEU A 127 -11.37 4.52 3.55
CA LEU A 127 -10.85 3.68 4.64
C LEU A 127 -10.82 4.42 5.98
N PHE A 128 -10.33 5.66 5.97
CA PHE A 128 -10.08 6.46 7.17
C PHE A 128 -11.25 7.38 7.54
N GLY A 129 -12.24 7.57 6.67
CA GLY A 129 -13.42 8.39 6.95
C GLY A 129 -13.10 9.89 6.99
N LEU A 130 -12.30 10.38 6.04
CA LEU A 130 -11.73 11.75 6.09
C LEU A 130 -12.68 12.87 5.63
N GLY A 131 -13.93 12.56 5.31
CA GLY A 131 -14.91 13.54 4.79
C GLY A 131 -14.83 13.73 3.27
N GLU A 132 -15.40 14.83 2.75
CA GLU A 132 -15.36 15.13 1.32
C GLU A 132 -13.95 15.49 0.84
N GLN A 133 -13.61 15.09 -0.40
CA GLN A 133 -12.32 15.44 -1.02
C GLN A 133 -12.21 16.96 -1.16
N ILE A 134 -11.21 17.55 -0.51
CA ILE A 134 -10.79 18.92 -0.80
C ILE A 134 -9.99 18.85 -2.10
N VAL A 135 -10.61 19.30 -3.19
CA VAL A 135 -10.00 19.44 -4.53
C VAL A 135 -9.08 20.66 -4.55
#